data_AF-A0A968WLX7-F1
#
_entry.id   AF-A0A968WLX7-F1
#
_cell.length_a   1.000
_cell.length_b   1.000
_cell.length_c   1.000
_cell.angle_alpha   90.00
_cell.angle_beta   90.00
_cell.angle_gamma   90.00
#
_symmetry.space_group_name_H-M   'P 1'
#
loop_
_entity.id
_entity.type
_entity.pdbx_description
1 polymer ?
#
loop_
_entity_poly.entity_id
_entity_poly.type
_entity_poly.pdbx_seq_one_letter_code
_entity_poly.pdbx_strand_id
1 'polypeptide(L)'
;MKLQDIQQDTFIKAGELVSLEQVELIYGSPIYDHEFKDLNDCLRRFQINTSVRMRHFLSQTAHVSGGLNWMQEQSDGLAYEGNSDLGNIYLGDGPRYKGAGVMHLTGRINYQAFSDFIDDPMVMNGVNYVSRTYPFSSAGFWWHQAHMNELCDRGASVEQLHYG
;
A
#
# COMPACT_ATOMS: atom_id res chain seq x y z
N MET A 1 35.32 -1.53 24.76
CA MET A 1 34.72 -1.79 23.44
C MET A 1 34.60 -0.45 22.74
N LYS A 2 35.34 -0.22 21.65
CA LYS A 2 35.50 1.12 21.05
C LYS A 2 34.27 1.45 20.19
N LEU A 3 33.83 2.70 20.25
CA LEU A 3 32.69 3.30 19.53
C LEU A 3 32.92 3.44 18.01
N GLN A 4 33.55 2.46 17.36
CA GLN A 4 33.91 2.51 15.94
C GLN A 4 33.20 1.46 15.07
N ASP A 5 32.31 0.64 15.64
CA ASP A 5 31.65 -0.46 14.91
C ASP A 5 30.15 -0.23 14.61
N ILE A 6 29.68 1.03 14.61
CA ILE A 6 28.31 1.38 14.17
C ILE A 6 28.37 2.37 13.01
N GLN A 7 28.96 1.92 11.90
CA GLN A 7 28.70 2.45 10.57
C GLN A 7 28.59 1.24 9.62
N GLN A 8 27.54 0.43 9.78
CA GLN A 8 27.04 -0.27 8.61
C GLN A 8 26.23 0.76 7.84
N ASP A 9 26.87 1.36 6.85
CA ASP A 9 26.18 2.16 5.84
C ASP A 9 25.01 1.33 5.32
N THR A 10 23.80 1.80 5.59
CA THR A 10 22.56 1.27 5.04
C THR A 10 22.57 1.53 3.53
N PHE A 11 23.23 0.67 2.75
CA PHE A 11 23.35 0.83 1.31
C PHE A 11 21.99 0.63 0.63
N ILE A 12 21.31 1.73 0.31
CA ILE A 12 20.19 1.73 -0.63
C ILE A 12 20.75 1.34 -2.00
N LYS A 13 20.27 0.25 -2.59
CA LYS A 13 20.76 -0.19 -3.90
C LYS A 13 20.29 0.77 -4.99
N ALA A 14 21.01 0.82 -6.11
CA ALA A 14 20.63 1.66 -7.23
C ALA A 14 19.17 1.37 -7.67
N GLY A 15 18.32 2.40 -7.60
CA GLY A 15 16.89 2.28 -7.92
C GLY A 15 15.97 1.99 -6.73
N GLU A 16 16.48 1.81 -5.52
CA GLU A 16 15.67 1.78 -4.30
C GLU A 16 15.51 3.19 -3.72
N LEU A 17 14.38 3.46 -3.09
CA LEU A 17 14.11 4.68 -2.32
C LEU A 17 14.17 4.42 -0.81
N VAL A 18 13.98 3.17 -0.39
CA VAL A 18 14.11 2.71 1.00
C VAL A 18 14.88 1.39 1.03
N SER A 19 15.70 1.21 2.05
CA SER A 19 16.41 -0.06 2.28
C SER A 19 15.53 -1.07 3.03
N LEU A 20 15.91 -2.35 2.98
CA LEU A 20 15.24 -3.41 3.74
C LEU A 20 15.26 -3.11 5.26
N GLU A 21 16.41 -2.72 5.79
CA GLU A 21 16.59 -2.38 7.22
C GLU A 21 15.65 -1.25 7.66
N GLN A 22 15.50 -0.20 6.85
CA GLN A 22 14.58 0.89 7.14
C GLN A 22 13.13 0.42 7.18
N VAL A 23 12.75 -0.44 6.23
CA VAL A 23 11.40 -0.98 6.14
C VAL A 23 11.09 -1.86 7.36
N GLU A 24 11.97 -2.81 7.68
CA GLU A 24 11.77 -3.68 8.85
C GLU A 24 11.71 -2.89 10.17
N LEU A 25 12.50 -1.83 10.30
CA LEU A 25 12.45 -0.93 11.46
C LEU A 25 11.10 -0.18 11.55
N ILE A 26 10.59 0.31 10.42
CA ILE A 26 9.34 1.09 10.38
C ILE A 26 8.12 0.20 10.63
N TYR A 27 8.05 -0.96 9.99
CA TYR A 27 6.89 -1.84 10.08
C TYR A 27 6.94 -2.78 11.29
N GLY A 28 8.12 -3.02 11.88
CA GLY A 28 8.28 -3.89 13.04
C GLY A 28 8.08 -5.39 12.73
N SER A 29 7.92 -5.75 11.47
CA SER A 29 7.76 -7.13 10.99
C SER A 29 8.64 -7.36 9.76
N PRO A 30 9.07 -8.61 9.50
CA PRO A 30 9.76 -8.96 8.27
C PRO A 30 8.90 -8.67 7.04
N ILE A 31 9.55 -8.32 5.94
CA ILE A 31 8.93 -8.12 4.63
C ILE A 31 9.51 -9.13 3.64
N TYR A 32 8.67 -9.74 2.80
CA TYR A 32 9.16 -10.67 1.77
C TYR A 32 9.73 -9.92 0.57
N ASP A 33 10.68 -10.54 -0.15
CA ASP A 33 11.37 -9.92 -1.29
C ASP A 33 10.44 -9.30 -2.34
N HIS A 34 9.32 -9.98 -2.65
CA HIS A 34 8.35 -9.50 -3.62
C HIS A 34 7.57 -8.27 -3.14
N GLU A 35 7.25 -8.21 -1.84
CA GLU A 35 6.59 -7.07 -1.21
C GLU A 35 7.53 -5.88 -1.11
N PHE A 36 8.79 -6.12 -0.75
CA PHE A 36 9.83 -5.09 -0.71
C PHE A 36 10.11 -4.49 -2.10
N LYS A 37 10.10 -5.34 -3.13
CA LYS A 37 10.18 -4.91 -4.52
C LYS A 37 8.96 -4.07 -4.91
N ASP A 38 7.75 -4.53 -4.59
CA ASP A 38 6.50 -3.79 -4.87
C ASP A 38 6.48 -2.43 -4.16
N LEU A 39 6.95 -2.35 -2.91
CA LEU A 39 7.08 -1.09 -2.17
C LEU A 39 7.98 -0.10 -2.91
N ASN A 40 9.20 -0.49 -3.26
CA ASN A 40 10.12 0.40 -3.96
C ASN A 40 9.61 0.79 -5.36
N ASP A 41 8.97 -0.14 -6.07
CA ASP A 41 8.30 0.15 -7.35
C ASP A 41 7.15 1.13 -7.19
N CYS A 42 6.33 0.98 -6.15
CA CYS A 42 5.24 1.86 -5.79
C CYS A 42 5.74 3.29 -5.50
N LEU A 43 6.72 3.44 -4.60
CA LEU A 43 7.26 4.74 -4.23
C LEU A 43 7.78 5.52 -5.46
N ARG A 44 8.44 4.81 -6.39
CA ARG A 44 8.89 5.38 -7.66
C ARG A 44 7.73 5.74 -8.59
N ARG A 45 6.83 4.79 -8.84
CA ARG A 45 5.71 4.94 -9.79
C ARG A 45 4.83 6.14 -9.42
N PHE A 46 4.51 6.29 -8.15
CA PHE A 46 3.60 7.33 -7.65
C PHE A 46 4.33 8.57 -7.11
N GLN A 47 5.64 8.70 -7.37
CA GLN A 47 6.45 9.85 -6.97
C GLN A 47 6.36 10.16 -5.46
N ILE A 48 6.26 9.11 -4.64
CA ILE A 48 6.31 9.19 -3.18
C ILE A 48 7.79 9.17 -2.79
N ASN A 49 8.51 10.22 -3.17
CA ASN A 49 9.98 10.23 -3.24
C ASN A 49 10.64 11.41 -2.50
N THR A 50 9.86 12.23 -1.81
CA THR A 50 10.38 13.20 -0.83
C THR A 50 10.32 12.58 0.57
N SER A 51 11.19 13.04 1.48
CA SER A 51 11.21 12.52 2.85
C SER A 51 9.86 12.66 3.56
N VAL A 52 9.12 13.75 3.31
CA VAL A 52 7.80 13.99 3.91
C VAL A 52 6.76 13.02 3.34
N ARG A 53 6.67 12.89 2.02
CA ARG A 53 5.73 11.96 1.36
C ARG A 53 5.98 10.52 1.80
N MET A 54 7.25 10.08 1.80
CA MET A 54 7.62 8.73 2.23
C MET A 54 7.27 8.48 3.69
N ARG A 55 7.56 9.40 4.61
CA ARG A 55 7.21 9.24 6.03
C ARG A 55 5.71 9.09 6.23
N HIS A 56 4.90 9.94 5.58
CA HIS A 56 3.45 9.84 5.70
C HIS A 56 2.91 8.55 5.11
N PHE A 57 3.32 8.21 3.89
CA PHE A 57 2.90 6.97 3.24
C PHE A 57 3.25 5.75 4.09
N LEU A 58 4.52 5.59 4.46
CA LEU A 58 5.00 4.45 5.24
C LEU A 58 4.35 4.38 6.64
N SER A 59 4.15 5.53 7.29
CA SER A 59 3.47 5.57 8.59
C SER A 59 2.00 5.15 8.49
N GLN A 60 1.29 5.61 7.47
CA GLN A 60 -0.11 5.26 7.26
C GLN A 60 -0.26 3.79 6.92
N THR A 61 0.52 3.28 5.96
CA THR A 61 0.49 1.86 5.57
C THR A 61 0.91 0.95 6.72
N ALA A 62 1.88 1.36 7.55
CA ALA A 62 2.25 0.62 8.76
C ALA A 62 1.09 0.58 9.76
N HIS A 63 0.39 1.69 9.97
CA HIS A 63 -0.75 1.74 10.87
C HIS A 63 -1.91 0.85 10.39
N VAL A 64 -2.32 1.00 9.12
CA VAL A 64 -3.46 0.28 8.54
C VAL A 64 -3.23 -1.23 8.52
N SER A 65 -2.05 -1.65 8.04
CA SER A 65 -1.71 -3.08 7.91
C SER A 65 -1.29 -3.73 9.23
N GLY A 66 -1.24 -2.98 10.33
CA GLY A 66 -0.71 -3.46 11.61
C GLY A 66 0.75 -3.86 11.52
N GLY A 67 1.57 -3.11 10.78
CA GLY A 67 2.97 -3.46 10.56
C GLY A 67 3.12 -4.66 9.64
N LEU A 68 2.38 -4.71 8.52
CA LEU A 68 2.38 -5.79 7.51
C LEU A 68 1.68 -7.09 7.95
N ASN A 69 1.02 -7.13 9.10
CA ASN A 69 0.32 -8.32 9.60
C ASN A 69 -1.02 -8.59 8.87
N TRP A 70 -1.62 -7.56 8.25
CA TRP A 70 -2.91 -7.66 7.58
C TRP A 70 -2.86 -7.15 6.14
N MET A 71 -2.51 -8.04 5.20
CA MET A 71 -2.53 -7.76 3.75
C MET A 71 -3.90 -7.96 3.11
N GLN A 72 -4.84 -8.53 3.86
CA GLN A 72 -6.24 -8.62 3.50
C GLN A 72 -7.05 -8.12 4.68
N GLU A 73 -8.16 -7.45 4.39
CA GLU A 73 -9.15 -7.12 5.40
C GLU A 73 -9.61 -8.39 6.11
N GLN A 74 -9.77 -8.31 7.43
CA GLN A 74 -10.12 -9.47 8.26
C GLN A 74 -11.60 -9.88 8.12
N SER A 75 -12.46 -8.95 7.72
CA SER A 75 -13.87 -9.24 7.40
C SER A 75 -13.99 -10.25 6.24
N ASP A 76 -15.10 -10.97 6.19
CA ASP A 76 -15.43 -11.87 5.07
C ASP A 76 -15.87 -11.11 3.81
N GLY A 77 -16.13 -9.80 3.92
CA GLY A 77 -16.54 -8.94 2.81
C GLY A 77 -18.02 -9.05 2.44
N LEU A 78 -18.82 -9.84 3.14
CA LEU A 78 -20.25 -9.99 2.86
C LEU A 78 -21.02 -8.67 3.04
N ALA A 79 -20.53 -7.79 3.91
CA ALA A 79 -21.12 -6.45 4.10
C ALA A 79 -21.03 -5.57 2.84
N TYR A 80 -20.13 -5.87 1.90
CA TYR A 80 -20.00 -5.15 0.64
C TYR A 80 -20.82 -5.74 -0.50
N GLU A 81 -21.50 -6.86 -0.29
CA GLU A 81 -22.29 -7.54 -1.32
C GLU A 81 -23.46 -6.66 -1.77
N GLY A 82 -23.64 -6.49 -3.09
CA GLY A 82 -24.71 -5.66 -3.64
C GLY A 82 -24.52 -4.15 -3.48
N ASN A 83 -23.39 -3.70 -2.91
CA ASN A 83 -23.12 -2.28 -2.71
C ASN A 83 -22.77 -1.60 -4.06
N SER A 84 -23.70 -0.82 -4.59
CA SER A 84 -23.55 -0.11 -5.86
C SER A 84 -22.46 0.97 -5.84
N ASP A 85 -22.19 1.59 -4.69
CA ASP A 85 -21.17 2.64 -4.56
C ASP A 85 -19.75 2.05 -4.68
N LEU A 86 -19.59 0.79 -4.31
CA LEU A 86 -18.38 -0.01 -4.53
C LEU A 86 -18.35 -0.71 -5.90
N GLY A 87 -19.41 -0.55 -6.71
CA GLY A 87 -19.61 -1.27 -7.96
C GLY A 87 -19.87 -2.77 -7.80
N ASN A 88 -20.14 -3.25 -6.58
CA ASN A 88 -20.37 -4.66 -6.28
C ASN A 88 -21.80 -5.06 -6.67
N ILE A 89 -22.04 -5.26 -7.97
CA ILE A 89 -23.38 -5.52 -8.52
C ILE A 89 -23.60 -6.97 -8.94
N TYR A 90 -22.55 -7.79 -8.97
CA TYR A 90 -22.64 -9.21 -9.28
C TYR A 90 -22.53 -10.05 -8.01
N LEU A 91 -23.23 -11.19 -8.01
CA LEU A 91 -23.18 -12.13 -6.89
C LEU A 91 -21.74 -12.59 -6.62
N GLY A 92 -21.30 -12.43 -5.38
CA GLY A 92 -19.97 -12.79 -4.89
C GLY A 92 -18.93 -11.66 -4.98
N ASP A 93 -19.34 -10.46 -5.41
CA ASP A 93 -18.45 -9.31 -5.49
C ASP A 93 -17.93 -8.86 -4.12
N GLY A 94 -18.75 -8.94 -3.08
CA GLY A 94 -18.37 -8.48 -1.74
C GLY A 94 -17.11 -9.19 -1.22
N PRO A 95 -17.13 -10.53 -1.07
CA PRO A 95 -15.95 -11.29 -0.67
C PRO A 95 -14.80 -11.23 -1.68
N ARG A 96 -15.10 -11.14 -2.98
CA ARG A 96 -14.05 -11.11 -4.03
C ARG A 96 -13.25 -9.81 -4.02
N TYR A 97 -13.92 -8.68 -3.79
CA TYR A 97 -13.34 -7.34 -3.84
C TYR A 97 -13.30 -6.66 -2.46
N LYS A 98 -13.22 -7.42 -1.38
CA LYS A 98 -12.91 -6.89 -0.04
C LYS A 98 -11.50 -6.29 0.02
N GLY A 99 -11.16 -5.64 1.13
CA GLY A 99 -9.92 -4.88 1.26
C GLY A 99 -8.64 -5.70 1.00
N ALA A 100 -7.84 -5.28 0.02
CA ALA A 100 -6.52 -5.86 -0.28
C ALA A 100 -5.36 -4.87 -0.09
N GLY A 101 -4.20 -5.43 0.24
CA GLY A 101 -2.95 -4.69 0.41
C GLY A 101 -2.91 -3.87 1.69
N VAL A 102 -1.83 -3.09 1.84
CA VAL A 102 -1.53 -2.36 3.09
C VAL A 102 -2.46 -1.19 3.37
N MET A 103 -3.38 -0.86 2.46
CA MET A 103 -4.42 0.16 2.64
C MET A 103 -5.85 -0.36 2.39
N HIS A 104 -6.02 -1.68 2.21
CA HIS A 104 -7.33 -2.29 1.98
C HIS A 104 -8.13 -1.67 0.81
N LEU A 105 -7.57 -1.68 -0.41
CA LEU A 105 -8.31 -1.35 -1.63
C LEU A 105 -9.58 -2.22 -1.72
N THR A 106 -10.76 -1.59 -1.77
CA THR A 106 -12.06 -2.27 -1.62
C THR A 106 -13.04 -1.86 -2.71
N GLY A 107 -13.85 -2.81 -3.21
CA GLY A 107 -14.92 -2.61 -4.18
C GLY A 107 -14.51 -2.87 -5.63
N ARG A 108 -15.37 -3.54 -6.39
CA ARG A 108 -15.15 -3.89 -7.81
C ARG A 108 -14.71 -2.70 -8.63
N ILE A 109 -15.32 -1.52 -8.43
CA ILE A 109 -14.99 -0.32 -9.22
C ILE A 109 -13.53 0.11 -9.01
N ASN A 110 -13.04 0.01 -7.77
CA ASN A 110 -11.66 0.38 -7.43
C ASN A 110 -10.66 -0.67 -7.91
N TYR A 111 -11.01 -1.96 -7.83
CA TYR A 111 -10.20 -3.03 -8.43
C TYR A 111 -10.10 -2.87 -9.95
N GLN A 112 -11.19 -2.53 -10.63
CA GLN A 112 -11.19 -2.31 -12.08
C GLN A 112 -10.32 -1.10 -12.43
N ALA A 113 -10.50 0.02 -11.74
CA ALA A 113 -9.69 1.21 -11.98
C ALA A 113 -8.18 0.94 -11.75
N PHE A 114 -7.83 0.15 -10.73
CA PHE A 114 -6.45 -0.24 -10.50
C PHE A 114 -5.93 -1.20 -11.58
N SER A 115 -6.75 -2.18 -12.00
CA SER A 115 -6.45 -3.11 -13.09
C SER A 115 -6.11 -2.38 -14.39
N ASP A 116 -6.95 -1.39 -14.75
CA ASP A 116 -6.76 -0.57 -15.94
C ASP A 116 -5.51 0.31 -15.82
N PHE A 117 -5.24 0.86 -14.63
CA PHE A 117 -4.08 1.73 -14.40
C PHE A 117 -2.74 0.97 -14.47
N ILE A 118 -2.69 -0.23 -13.89
CA ILE A 118 -1.45 -1.04 -13.86
C ILE A 118 -1.29 -1.91 -15.11
N ASP A 119 -2.29 -1.89 -16.01
CA ASP A 119 -2.36 -2.72 -17.22
C ASP A 119 -2.22 -4.21 -16.90
N ASP A 120 -2.96 -4.67 -15.88
CA ASP A 120 -3.01 -6.08 -15.48
C ASP A 120 -4.46 -6.53 -15.19
N PRO A 121 -5.09 -7.30 -16.09
CA PRO A 121 -6.44 -7.82 -15.88
C PRO A 121 -6.51 -8.84 -14.73
N MET A 122 -5.38 -9.43 -14.29
CA MET A 122 -5.39 -10.39 -13.17
C MET A 122 -5.75 -9.74 -11.83
N VAL A 123 -5.64 -8.42 -11.69
CA VAL A 123 -6.17 -7.65 -10.55
C VAL A 123 -7.65 -7.99 -10.31
N MET A 124 -8.44 -8.24 -11.36
CA MET A 124 -9.85 -8.59 -11.25
C MET A 124 -10.10 -10.01 -10.70
N ASN A 125 -9.06 -10.80 -10.43
CA ASN A 125 -9.14 -12.03 -9.64
C ASN A 125 -9.40 -11.77 -8.15
N GLY A 126 -9.35 -10.50 -7.72
CA GLY A 126 -9.81 -10.07 -6.41
C GLY A 126 -8.73 -10.11 -5.34
N VAL A 127 -9.19 -10.10 -4.09
CA VAL A 127 -8.37 -9.84 -2.90
C VAL A 127 -7.09 -10.68 -2.83
N ASN A 128 -7.17 -11.98 -3.17
CA ASN A 128 -6.03 -12.89 -3.11
C ASN A 128 -4.90 -12.54 -4.07
N TYR A 129 -5.24 -12.02 -5.25
CA TYR A 129 -4.23 -11.64 -6.23
C TYR A 129 -3.59 -10.31 -5.83
N VAL A 130 -4.41 -9.29 -5.55
CA VAL A 130 -3.91 -7.95 -5.22
C VAL A 130 -3.08 -7.95 -3.93
N SER A 131 -3.52 -8.66 -2.88
CA SER A 131 -2.78 -8.71 -1.61
C SER A 131 -1.40 -9.35 -1.70
N ARG A 132 -1.18 -10.19 -2.73
CA ARG A 132 0.09 -10.92 -2.93
C ARG A 132 0.98 -10.24 -3.97
N THR A 133 0.38 -9.74 -5.05
CA THR A 133 1.13 -9.21 -6.20
C THR A 133 1.38 -7.71 -6.05
N TYR A 134 0.42 -6.96 -5.50
CA TYR A 134 0.45 -5.49 -5.44
C TYR A 134 0.05 -4.91 -4.07
N PRO A 135 0.56 -5.44 -2.94
CA PRO A 135 0.14 -4.98 -1.61
C PRO A 135 0.41 -3.49 -1.39
N PHE A 136 1.49 -2.93 -1.96
CA PHE A 136 1.84 -1.52 -1.88
C PHE A 136 1.42 -0.73 -3.11
N SER A 137 1.53 -1.30 -4.31
CA SER A 137 1.13 -0.58 -5.53
C SER A 137 -0.35 -0.24 -5.55
N SER A 138 -1.22 -1.08 -4.97
CA SER A 138 -2.65 -0.76 -4.78
C SER A 138 -2.86 0.42 -3.82
N ALA A 139 -2.10 0.50 -2.73
CA ALA A 139 -2.09 1.65 -1.81
C ALA A 139 -1.57 2.92 -2.49
N GLY A 140 -0.49 2.82 -3.27
CA GLY A 140 0.06 3.94 -4.04
C GLY A 140 -0.90 4.47 -5.10
N PHE A 141 -1.69 3.58 -5.73
CA PHE A 141 -2.75 3.98 -6.64
C PHE A 141 -3.83 4.81 -5.93
N TRP A 142 -4.33 4.34 -4.80
CA TRP A 142 -5.27 5.12 -3.99
C TRP A 142 -4.67 6.47 -3.56
N TRP A 143 -3.42 6.46 -3.08
CA TRP A 143 -2.68 7.65 -2.65
C TRP A 143 -2.59 8.70 -3.76
N HIS A 144 -2.34 8.24 -4.99
CA HIS A 144 -2.31 9.09 -6.17
C HIS A 144 -3.68 9.67 -6.51
N GLN A 145 -4.73 8.84 -6.54
CA GLN A 145 -6.10 9.27 -6.83
C GLN A 145 -6.62 10.28 -5.81
N ALA A 146 -6.19 10.15 -4.56
CA ALA A 146 -6.57 11.05 -3.48
C ALA A 146 -5.68 12.32 -3.38
N HIS A 147 -4.73 12.53 -4.29
CA HIS A 147 -3.82 13.69 -4.30
C HIS A 147 -3.06 13.89 -2.98
N MET A 148 -2.63 12.78 -2.37
CA MET A 148 -2.01 12.78 -1.05
C MET A 148 -0.60 13.36 -1.07
N ASN A 149 0.13 13.24 -2.19
CA ASN A 149 1.42 13.89 -2.34
C ASN A 149 1.31 15.41 -2.19
N GLU A 150 0.33 16.03 -2.84
CA GLU A 150 0.09 17.46 -2.81
C GLU A 150 -0.37 17.93 -1.43
N LEU A 151 -1.13 17.09 -0.70
CA LEU A 151 -1.48 17.36 0.70
C LEU A 151 -0.25 17.35 1.59
N CYS A 152 0.62 16.32 1.48
CA CYS A 152 1.87 16.25 2.22
C CYS A 152 2.77 17.46 1.95
N ASP A 153 2.90 17.89 0.70
CA ASP A 153 3.75 19.02 0.33
C ASP A 153 3.28 20.36 0.90
N ARG A 154 1.97 20.50 1.15
CA ARG A 154 1.39 21.67 1.83
C ARG A 154 1.58 21.66 3.35
N GLY A 155 2.23 20.63 3.90
CA GLY A 155 2.48 20.50 5.33
C GLY A 155 1.27 20.00 6.11
N ALA A 156 0.41 19.19 5.48
CA ALA A 156 -0.71 18.55 6.18
C ALA A 156 -0.21 17.74 7.39
N SER A 157 -0.93 17.82 8.51
CA SER A 157 -0.65 16.99 9.67
C SER A 157 -1.04 15.53 9.39
N VAL A 158 -0.51 14.59 10.18
CA VAL A 158 -0.87 13.17 10.08
C VAL A 158 -2.39 12.97 10.21
N GLU A 159 -3.06 13.75 11.06
CA GLU A 159 -4.51 13.71 11.29
C GLU A 159 -5.33 14.17 10.08
N GLN A 160 -4.79 15.05 9.23
CA GLN A 160 -5.45 15.50 8.00
C GLN A 160 -5.34 14.49 6.86
N LEU A 161 -4.57 13.42 7.06
CA LEU A 161 -4.34 12.33 6.11
C LEU A 161 -5.04 11.04 6.54
N HIS A 162 -6.17 11.14 7.25
CA HIS A 162 -6.98 10.00 7.67
C HIS A 162 -8.16 9.76 6.71
N TYR A 163 -8.23 8.51 6.24
CA TYR A 163 -9.27 7.75 5.51
C TYR A 163 -10.43 8.48 4.82
N GLY A 164 -10.56 8.18 3.53
CA GLY A 164 -11.86 8.12 2.84
C GLY A 164 -12.52 6.77 3.01
#